data_AF-A0A7J4ET72-F1
#
_entry.id   AF-A0A7J4ET72-F1
#
_cell.length_a   1.000
_cell.length_b   1.000
_cell.length_c   1.000
_cell.angle_alpha   90.00
_cell.angle_beta   90.00
_cell.angle_gamma   90.00
#
_symmetry.space_group_name_H-M   'P 1'
#
loop_
_entity.id
_entity.type
_entity.pdbx_description
1 polymer ?
#
loop_
_entity_poly.entity_id
_entity_poly.type
_entity_poly.pdbx_seq_one_letter_code
_entity_poly.pdbx_strand_id
1 'polypeptide(L)'
;MLGGKTQWAYIVARVRVMKKRLLPSEEFRKLLNMDFHEIIRYLEETDYKKEIDELSYKYTGPRLMDFALSLNLFRTYNRIAEVSFGTARELILEYLKRWDIWNIINILRGKMAKVSDEEIEETLVPAGEFNLEFYKSLLTKEVDEIVKSFDRTPYYETLSKVGTESISEIEDE
;
A
#
# COMPACT_ATOMS: atom_id res chain seq x y z
N MET A 1 3.35 16.85 31.80
CA MET A 1 3.10 16.78 30.35
C MET A 1 4.37 17.14 29.58
N LEU A 2 5.17 16.13 29.21
CA LEU A 2 6.32 16.27 28.28
C LEU A 2 5.94 15.68 26.90
N GLY A 3 4.70 15.93 26.46
CA GLY A 3 3.95 15.01 25.59
C GLY A 3 4.22 15.12 24.09
N GLY A 4 3.91 16.25 23.45
CA GLY A 4 3.90 16.34 21.99
C GLY A 4 5.28 16.51 21.33
N LYS A 5 6.13 17.43 21.84
CA LYS A 5 7.43 17.73 21.19
C LYS A 5 8.37 16.52 21.15
N THR A 6 8.36 15.70 22.21
CA THR A 6 9.20 14.49 22.30
C THR A 6 8.70 13.38 21.37
N GLN A 7 7.38 13.18 21.27
CA GLN A 7 6.75 12.26 20.31
C GLN A 7 7.18 12.58 18.87
N TRP A 8 7.02 13.85 18.48
CA TRP A 8 7.37 14.32 17.14
C TRP A 8 8.87 14.22 16.85
N ALA A 9 9.72 14.64 17.79
CA ALA A 9 11.16 14.56 17.62
C ALA A 9 11.63 13.11 17.41
N TYR A 10 11.07 12.15 18.17
CA TYR A 10 11.38 10.73 18.03
C TYR A 10 10.98 10.19 16.66
N ILE A 11 9.72 10.36 16.26
CA ILE A 11 9.23 9.78 14.99
C ILE A 11 9.91 10.45 13.79
N VAL A 12 10.11 11.77 13.82
CA VAL A 12 10.82 12.50 12.75
C VAL A 12 12.25 12.00 12.61
N ALA A 13 12.97 11.76 13.71
CA ALA A 13 14.32 11.21 13.65
C ALA A 13 14.33 9.81 13.01
N ARG A 14 13.39 8.93 13.37
CA ARG A 14 13.27 7.57 12.81
C ARG A 14 12.92 7.61 11.32
N VAL A 15 11.93 8.42 10.93
CA VAL A 15 11.53 8.59 9.52
C VAL A 15 12.66 9.21 8.70
N ARG A 16 13.45 10.15 9.25
CA ARG A 16 14.63 10.68 8.55
C ARG A 16 15.69 9.62 8.29
N VAL A 17 15.90 8.68 9.20
CA VAL A 17 16.80 7.54 8.98
C VAL A 17 16.25 6.63 7.88
N MET A 18 14.95 6.32 7.90
CA MET A 18 14.30 5.54 6.83
C MET A 18 14.39 6.25 5.48
N LYS A 19 14.17 7.57 5.43
CA LYS A 19 14.26 8.35 4.19
C LYS A 19 15.63 8.29 3.53
N LYS A 20 16.71 8.17 4.30
CA LYS A 20 18.08 8.04 3.76
C LYS A 20 18.31 6.72 2.98
N ARG A 21 17.42 5.74 3.14
CA ARG A 21 17.45 4.45 2.45
C ARG A 21 16.78 4.49 1.08
N LEU A 22 15.99 5.53 0.80
CA LEU A 22 15.43 5.73 -0.53
C LEU A 22 16.54 5.97 -1.54
N LEU A 23 16.28 5.57 -2.79
CA LEU A 23 17.17 5.81 -3.90
C LEU A 23 17.50 7.30 -4.02
N PRO A 24 18.78 7.69 -3.91
CA PRO A 24 19.19 9.07 -4.14
C PRO A 24 18.88 9.49 -5.59
N SER A 25 18.62 10.78 -5.80
CA SER A 25 18.29 11.30 -7.14
C SER A 25 19.37 11.00 -8.18
N GLU A 26 20.64 11.00 -7.80
CA GLU A 26 21.75 10.64 -8.71
C GLU A 26 21.72 9.18 -9.11
N GLU A 27 21.39 8.28 -8.18
CA GLU A 27 21.24 6.85 -8.46
C GLU A 27 20.02 6.60 -9.35
N PHE A 28 18.90 7.28 -9.09
CA PHE A 28 17.71 7.19 -9.92
C PHE A 28 17.99 7.59 -11.38
N ARG A 29 18.83 8.61 -11.63
CA ARG A 29 19.25 8.99 -12.99
C ARG A 29 20.05 7.89 -13.68
N LYS A 30 20.83 7.09 -12.94
CA LYS A 30 21.53 5.94 -13.52
C LYS A 30 20.54 4.87 -13.97
N LEU A 31 19.50 4.60 -13.17
CA LEU A 31 18.46 3.62 -13.51
C LEU A 31 17.74 3.95 -14.82
N LEU A 32 17.56 5.23 -15.15
CA LEU A 32 16.93 5.65 -16.42
C LEU A 32 17.71 5.24 -17.67
N ASN A 33 19.01 4.92 -17.54
CA ASN A 33 19.88 4.50 -18.64
C ASN A 33 20.16 2.98 -18.62
N MET A 34 19.58 2.26 -17.66
CA MET A 34 19.77 0.82 -17.50
C MET A 34 18.65 0.04 -18.19
N ASP A 35 18.96 -1.18 -18.60
CA ASP A 35 17.92 -2.14 -18.96
C ASP A 35 17.17 -2.67 -17.71
N PHE A 36 16.03 -3.32 -17.93
CA PHE A 36 15.20 -3.78 -16.82
C PHE A 36 15.87 -4.82 -15.90
N HIS A 37 16.73 -5.70 -16.45
CA HIS A 37 17.45 -6.69 -15.64
C HIS A 37 18.57 -6.03 -14.84
N GLU A 38 19.23 -5.02 -15.40
CA GLU A 38 20.19 -4.18 -14.70
C GLU A 38 19.53 -3.44 -13.54
N ILE A 39 18.33 -2.89 -13.74
CA ILE A 39 17.56 -2.25 -12.66
C ILE A 39 17.25 -3.25 -11.54
N ILE A 40 16.81 -4.47 -11.85
CA ILE A 40 16.56 -5.50 -10.83
C ILE A 40 17.83 -5.79 -10.04
N ARG A 41 18.94 -6.10 -10.71
CA ARG A 41 20.23 -6.39 -10.05
C ARG A 41 20.69 -5.22 -9.20
N TYR A 42 20.48 -3.99 -9.65
CA TYR A 42 20.80 -2.81 -8.86
C TYR A 42 19.96 -2.75 -7.59
N LEU A 43 18.64 -2.95 -7.69
CA LEU A 43 17.73 -2.88 -6.54
C LEU A 43 17.96 -4.03 -5.55
N GLU A 44 18.43 -5.18 -6.01
CA GLU A 44 18.90 -6.29 -5.16
C GLU A 44 20.11 -5.92 -4.29
N GLU A 45 20.85 -4.85 -4.61
CA GLU A 45 21.96 -4.34 -3.78
C GLU A 45 21.51 -3.24 -2.80
N THR A 46 20.20 -3.01 -2.67
CA THR A 46 19.62 -1.95 -1.82
C THR A 46 18.68 -2.51 -0.75
N ASP A 47 18.02 -1.62 0.00
CA ASP A 47 16.99 -1.99 0.99
C ASP A 47 15.75 -2.68 0.39
N TYR A 48 15.63 -2.81 -0.94
CA TYR A 48 14.56 -3.55 -1.63
C TYR A 48 14.84 -5.05 -1.78
N LYS A 49 16.08 -5.50 -1.53
CA LYS A 49 16.51 -6.89 -1.76
C LYS A 49 15.58 -7.91 -1.12
N LYS A 50 15.18 -7.67 0.14
CA LYS A 50 14.44 -8.65 0.93
C LYS A 50 13.13 -9.05 0.25
N GLU A 51 12.36 -8.06 -0.21
CA GLU A 51 11.08 -8.32 -0.86
C GLU A 51 11.25 -8.87 -2.29
N ILE A 52 12.32 -8.48 -2.99
CA ILE A 52 12.65 -9.07 -4.30
C ILE A 52 12.97 -10.56 -4.14
N ASP A 53 13.88 -10.92 -3.23
CA ASP A 53 14.24 -12.31 -2.95
C ASP A 53 13.00 -13.12 -2.53
N GLU A 54 12.18 -12.55 -1.64
CA GLU A 54 10.97 -13.19 -1.11
C GLU A 54 9.94 -13.47 -2.20
N LEU A 55 9.83 -12.65 -3.23
CA LEU A 55 8.81 -12.80 -4.28
C LEU A 55 9.35 -13.41 -5.58
N SER A 56 10.68 -13.53 -5.72
CA SER A 56 11.36 -14.04 -6.91
C SER A 56 11.00 -15.49 -7.27
N TYR A 57 10.51 -16.29 -6.31
CA TYR A 57 10.07 -17.66 -6.56
C TYR A 57 8.73 -17.74 -7.29
N LYS A 58 7.89 -16.69 -7.19
CA LYS A 58 6.54 -16.66 -7.75
C LYS A 58 6.43 -15.73 -8.97
N TYR A 59 7.19 -14.64 -9.01
CA TYR A 59 7.09 -13.64 -10.07
C TYR A 59 8.43 -13.37 -10.73
N THR A 60 8.35 -12.85 -11.96
CA THR A 60 9.50 -12.38 -12.74
C THR A 60 9.14 -11.09 -13.46
N GLY A 61 10.14 -10.42 -14.03
CA GLY A 61 9.89 -9.26 -14.89
C GLY A 61 9.28 -8.08 -14.12
N PRO A 62 8.49 -7.23 -14.80
CA PRO A 62 7.81 -6.08 -14.20
C PRO A 62 6.93 -6.44 -12.99
N ARG A 63 6.21 -7.57 -13.05
CA ARG A 63 5.35 -8.02 -11.94
C ARG A 63 6.12 -8.27 -10.66
N LEU A 64 7.28 -8.90 -10.74
CA LEU A 64 8.14 -9.08 -9.56
C LEU A 64 8.47 -7.73 -8.92
N MET A 65 8.81 -6.74 -9.74
CA MET A 65 9.18 -5.42 -9.25
C MET A 65 7.98 -4.71 -8.62
N ASP A 66 6.82 -4.70 -9.28
CA ASP A 66 5.61 -4.06 -8.76
C ASP A 66 5.22 -4.62 -7.38
N PHE A 67 5.24 -5.94 -7.23
CA PHE A 67 4.89 -6.59 -5.96
C PHE A 67 5.96 -6.43 -4.90
N ALA A 68 7.25 -6.54 -5.25
CA ALA A 68 8.34 -6.36 -4.29
C ALA A 68 8.37 -4.94 -3.72
N LEU A 69 8.20 -3.93 -4.59
CA LEU A 69 8.17 -2.53 -4.17
C LEU A 69 6.92 -2.21 -3.33
N SER A 70 5.76 -2.76 -3.70
CA SER A 70 4.51 -2.59 -2.94
C SER A 70 4.61 -3.24 -1.54
N LEU A 71 5.18 -4.45 -1.46
CA LEU A 71 5.41 -5.13 -0.18
C LEU A 71 6.42 -4.37 0.70
N ASN A 72 7.48 -3.82 0.11
CA ASN A 72 8.47 -3.01 0.83
C ASN A 72 7.84 -1.73 1.39
N LEU A 73 7.00 -1.07 0.58
CA LEU A 73 6.25 0.11 0.99
C LEU A 73 5.30 -0.19 2.15
N PHE A 74 4.52 -1.27 2.05
CA PHE A 74 3.65 -1.75 3.12
C PHE A 74 4.41 -1.98 4.43
N ARG A 75 5.51 -2.75 4.38
CA ARG A 75 6.36 -3.03 5.55
C ARG A 75 6.94 -1.76 6.16
N THR A 76 7.29 -0.79 5.31
CA THR A 76 7.79 0.52 5.76
C THR A 76 6.72 1.29 6.51
N TYR A 77 5.49 1.35 6.01
CA TYR A 77 4.38 2.01 6.70
C TYR A 77 4.03 1.36 8.03
N ASN A 78 3.94 0.03 8.07
CA ASN A 78 3.73 -0.70 9.32
C ASN A 78 4.81 -0.38 10.34
N ARG A 79 6.07 -0.36 9.92
CA ARG A 79 7.18 -0.03 10.82
C ARG A 79 7.06 1.39 11.36
N ILE A 80 6.65 2.37 10.55
CA ILE A 80 6.42 3.75 11.00
C ILE A 80 5.28 3.79 12.03
N ALA A 81 4.17 3.11 11.74
CA ALA A 81 3.05 3.01 12.67
C ALA A 81 3.49 2.36 13.99
N GLU A 82 4.12 1.19 13.96
CA GLU A 82 4.62 0.44 15.13
C GLU A 82 5.51 1.26 16.06
N VAL A 83 6.43 2.08 15.51
CA VAL A 83 7.33 2.89 16.35
C VAL A 83 6.73 4.22 16.80
N SER A 84 5.57 4.61 16.27
CA SER A 84 4.89 5.84 16.65
C SER A 84 4.02 5.65 17.88
N PHE A 85 3.81 6.72 18.66
CA PHE A 85 2.96 6.69 19.86
C PHE A 85 2.30 8.05 20.12
N GLY A 86 1.22 8.05 20.90
CA GLY A 86 0.43 9.24 21.20
C GLY A 86 -0.18 9.88 19.95
N THR A 87 -0.35 11.21 19.97
CA THR A 87 -1.00 11.97 18.89
C THR A 87 -0.27 11.84 17.55
N ALA A 88 1.05 11.61 17.56
CA ALA A 88 1.79 11.35 16.32
C ALA A 88 1.33 10.05 15.65
N ARG A 89 1.06 9.00 16.43
CA ARG A 89 0.53 7.73 15.91
C ARG A 89 -0.86 7.91 15.34
N GLU A 90 -1.74 8.60 16.07
CA GLU A 90 -3.12 8.86 15.64
C GLU A 90 -3.14 9.52 14.25
N LEU A 91 -2.36 10.59 14.06
CA LEU A 91 -2.28 11.28 12.78
C LEU A 91 -1.64 10.43 11.66
N ILE A 92 -0.66 9.60 11.99
CA ILE A 92 -0.05 8.67 11.02
C ILE A 92 -1.08 7.64 10.57
N LEU A 93 -1.83 7.03 11.50
CA LEU A 93 -2.86 6.04 11.16
C LEU A 93 -3.97 6.67 10.33
N GLU A 94 -4.42 7.89 10.66
CA GLU A 94 -5.40 8.59 9.84
C GLU A 94 -4.88 8.87 8.42
N TYR A 95 -3.60 9.24 8.27
CA TYR A 95 -3.01 9.38 6.94
C TYR A 95 -2.96 8.05 6.18
N LEU A 96 -2.70 6.94 6.87
CA LEU A 96 -2.61 5.62 6.24
C LEU A 96 -3.97 5.06 5.80
N LYS A 97 -5.10 5.55 6.33
CA LYS A 97 -6.45 5.16 5.88
C LYS A 97 -6.72 5.39 4.40
N ARG A 98 -5.97 6.28 3.75
CA ARG A 98 -6.02 6.45 2.29
C ARG A 98 -5.74 5.15 1.53
N TRP A 99 -4.93 4.25 2.12
CA TRP A 99 -4.65 2.95 1.53
C TRP A 99 -5.86 2.03 1.61
N ASP A 100 -6.73 2.20 2.61
CA ASP A 100 -7.98 1.45 2.66
C ASP A 100 -8.87 1.83 1.48
N ILE A 101 -9.01 3.13 1.20
CA ILE A 101 -9.76 3.61 0.04
C ILE A 101 -9.16 3.03 -1.25
N TRP A 102 -7.85 3.15 -1.44
CA TRP A 102 -7.17 2.61 -2.62
C TRP A 102 -7.37 1.10 -2.78
N ASN A 103 -7.23 0.32 -1.70
CA ASN A 103 -7.43 -1.13 -1.72
C ASN A 103 -8.88 -1.49 -2.07
N ILE A 104 -9.86 -0.83 -1.46
CA ILE A 104 -11.29 -1.10 -1.70
C ILE A 104 -11.62 -0.83 -3.16
N ILE A 105 -11.20 0.32 -3.70
CA ILE A 105 -11.44 0.67 -5.10
C ILE A 105 -10.75 -0.32 -6.03
N ASN A 106 -9.51 -0.71 -5.74
CA ASN A 106 -8.80 -1.70 -6.56
C ASN A 106 -9.47 -3.07 -6.53
N ILE A 107 -9.98 -3.50 -5.39
CA ILE A 107 -10.74 -4.74 -5.28
C ILE A 107 -11.99 -4.66 -6.17
N LEU A 108 -12.77 -3.59 -6.06
CA LEU A 108 -13.98 -3.38 -6.86
C LEU A 108 -13.67 -3.33 -8.36
N ARG A 109 -12.63 -2.59 -8.77
CA ARG A 109 -12.15 -2.52 -10.15
C ARG A 109 -11.77 -3.89 -10.68
N GLY A 110 -10.94 -4.61 -9.93
CA GLY A 110 -10.47 -5.94 -10.30
C GLY A 110 -11.63 -6.90 -10.49
N LYS A 111 -12.60 -6.89 -9.55
CA LYS A 111 -13.82 -7.70 -9.64
C LYS A 111 -14.65 -7.37 -10.87
N MET A 112 -14.91 -6.09 -11.13
CA MET A 112 -15.67 -5.66 -12.32
C MET A 112 -14.95 -5.99 -13.63
N ALA A 113 -13.62 -5.93 -13.63
CA ALA A 113 -12.78 -6.31 -14.77
C ALA A 113 -12.53 -7.83 -14.88
N LYS A 114 -13.04 -8.64 -13.95
CA LYS A 114 -12.86 -10.10 -13.88
C LYS A 114 -11.38 -10.51 -13.80
N VAL A 115 -10.57 -9.70 -13.12
CA VAL A 115 -9.19 -10.06 -12.73
C VAL A 115 -9.26 -11.17 -11.67
N SER A 116 -8.27 -12.07 -11.66
CA SER A 116 -8.24 -13.15 -10.67
C SER A 116 -8.04 -12.59 -9.25
N ASP A 117 -8.58 -13.29 -8.25
CA ASP A 117 -8.47 -12.86 -6.85
C ASP A 117 -7.01 -12.80 -6.40
N GLU A 118 -6.19 -13.74 -6.88
CA GLU A 118 -4.75 -13.75 -6.63
C GLU A 118 -4.08 -12.48 -7.19
N GLU A 119 -4.35 -12.10 -8.44
CA GLU A 119 -3.76 -10.88 -9.03
C GLU A 119 -4.22 -9.61 -8.32
N ILE A 120 -5.47 -9.54 -7.83
CA ILE A 120 -5.95 -8.39 -7.04
C ILE A 120 -5.25 -8.37 -5.68
N GLU A 121 -5.18 -9.51 -4.97
CA GLU A 121 -4.53 -9.63 -3.66
C GLU A 121 -3.10 -9.10 -3.69
N GLU A 122 -2.37 -9.41 -4.75
CA GLU A 122 -0.98 -9.04 -4.93
C GLU A 122 -0.76 -7.52 -5.01
N THR A 123 -1.78 -6.75 -5.40
CA THR A 123 -1.70 -5.29 -5.43
C THR A 123 -1.94 -4.63 -4.08
N LEU A 124 -2.49 -5.35 -3.09
CA LEU A 124 -2.99 -4.74 -1.86
C LEU A 124 -1.87 -4.18 -0.98
N VAL A 125 -2.13 -3.02 -0.37
CA VAL A 125 -1.24 -2.37 0.60
C VAL A 125 -1.98 -2.27 1.94
N PRO A 126 -1.94 -3.29 2.82
CA PRO A 126 -2.75 -3.34 4.04
C PRO A 126 -2.19 -2.47 5.19
N ALA A 127 -1.84 -1.22 4.90
CA ALA A 127 -1.20 -0.29 5.81
C ALA A 127 -2.18 0.60 6.60
N GLY A 128 -3.46 0.59 6.23
CA GLY A 128 -4.51 1.40 6.85
C GLY A 128 -5.15 0.73 8.07
N GLU A 129 -6.45 0.96 8.24
CA GLU A 129 -7.27 0.38 9.30
C GLU A 129 -7.50 -1.12 9.11
N PHE A 130 -7.68 -1.57 7.86
CA PHE A 130 -7.97 -2.97 7.58
C PHE A 130 -6.71 -3.79 7.32
N ASN A 131 -6.70 -5.01 7.85
CA ASN A 131 -5.61 -5.96 7.65
C ASN A 131 -5.79 -6.81 6.37
N LEU A 132 -4.76 -7.57 6.01
CA LEU A 132 -4.78 -8.41 4.81
C LEU A 132 -5.92 -9.45 4.82
N GLU A 133 -6.24 -10.03 5.98
CA GLU A 133 -7.31 -11.05 6.08
C GLU A 133 -8.70 -10.45 5.84
N PHE A 134 -8.93 -9.21 6.26
CA PHE A 134 -10.16 -8.50 5.92
C PHE A 134 -10.28 -8.35 4.40
N TYR A 135 -9.24 -7.88 3.71
CA TYR A 135 -9.26 -7.74 2.26
C TYR A 135 -9.45 -9.07 1.55
N LYS A 136 -8.78 -10.14 1.99
CA LYS A 136 -9.00 -11.50 1.48
C LYS A 136 -10.46 -11.93 1.60
N SER A 137 -11.13 -11.59 2.70
CA SER A 137 -12.57 -11.86 2.85
C SER A 137 -13.46 -11.08 1.87
N LEU A 138 -12.99 -9.94 1.35
CA LEU A 138 -13.68 -9.19 0.29
C LEU A 138 -13.44 -9.80 -1.08
N LEU A 139 -12.23 -10.32 -1.33
CA LEU A 139 -11.90 -10.99 -2.59
C LEU A 139 -12.80 -12.20 -2.84
N THR A 140 -13.30 -12.89 -1.82
CA THR A 140 -14.20 -14.03 -2.05
C THR A 140 -15.67 -13.65 -2.34
N LYS A 141 -15.99 -12.36 -2.44
CA LYS A 141 -17.36 -11.84 -2.55
C LYS A 141 -17.64 -11.22 -3.91
N GLU A 142 -18.93 -11.16 -4.26
CA GLU A 142 -19.40 -10.38 -5.41
C GLU A 142 -19.45 -8.88 -5.08
N VAL A 143 -19.45 -8.02 -6.11
CA VAL A 143 -19.39 -6.54 -5.95
C VAL A 143 -20.45 -6.02 -4.98
N ASP A 144 -21.71 -6.43 -5.13
CA ASP A 144 -22.82 -6.00 -4.25
C ASP A 144 -22.61 -6.41 -2.78
N GLU A 145 -21.98 -7.56 -2.55
CA GLU A 145 -21.68 -8.06 -1.21
C GLU A 145 -20.47 -7.35 -0.59
N ILE A 146 -19.49 -6.95 -1.42
CA ILE A 146 -18.37 -6.11 -1.00
C ILE A 146 -18.92 -4.76 -0.53
N VAL A 147 -19.76 -4.09 -1.32
CA VAL A 147 -20.39 -2.82 -0.95
C VAL A 147 -21.17 -2.95 0.37
N LYS A 148 -21.98 -4.01 0.52
CA LYS A 148 -22.71 -4.28 1.77
C LYS A 148 -21.80 -4.55 2.97
N SER A 149 -20.58 -5.05 2.76
CA SER A 149 -19.62 -5.29 3.86
C SER A 149 -19.18 -3.99 4.53
N PHE A 150 -19.38 -2.85 3.87
CA PHE A 150 -19.11 -1.53 4.40
C PHE A 150 -20.33 -0.84 5.01
N ASP A 151 -21.49 -1.52 5.15
CA ASP A 151 -22.66 -0.94 5.82
C ASP A 151 -22.30 -0.37 7.19
N ARG A 152 -22.83 0.82 7.51
CA ARG A 152 -22.55 1.60 8.74
C ARG A 152 -21.10 2.08 8.89
N THR A 153 -20.27 1.94 7.86
CA THR A 153 -18.96 2.61 7.80
C THR A 153 -19.07 3.92 7.02
N PRO A 154 -18.12 4.86 7.21
CA PRO A 154 -18.07 6.07 6.39
C PRO A 154 -17.93 5.81 4.89
N TYR A 155 -17.47 4.63 4.49
CA TYR A 155 -17.28 4.26 3.08
C TYR A 155 -18.59 3.92 2.36
N TYR A 156 -19.65 3.53 3.09
CA TYR A 156 -20.85 2.95 2.48
C TYR A 156 -21.55 3.88 1.50
N GLU A 157 -21.73 5.15 1.86
CA GLU A 157 -22.49 6.11 1.06
C GLU A 157 -21.88 6.25 -0.34
N THR A 158 -20.58 6.51 -0.40
CA THR A 158 -19.82 6.60 -1.65
C THR A 158 -19.80 5.27 -2.40
N LEU A 159 -19.53 4.15 -1.72
CA LEU A 159 -19.47 2.83 -2.37
C LEU A 159 -20.83 2.32 -2.86
N SER A 160 -21.94 2.80 -2.30
CA SER A 160 -23.30 2.42 -2.73
C SER A 160 -23.63 2.89 -4.15
N LYS A 161 -22.85 3.84 -4.69
CA LYS A 161 -22.97 4.36 -6.05
C LYS A 161 -22.29 3.47 -7.10
N VAL A 162 -21.54 2.45 -6.69
CA VAL A 162 -20.89 1.50 -7.59
C VAL A 162 -21.95 0.80 -8.44
N GLY A 163 -21.83 0.91 -9.77
CA GLY A 163 -22.80 0.36 -10.73
C GLY A 163 -23.83 1.36 -11.25
N THR A 164 -24.02 2.50 -10.57
CA THR A 164 -24.76 3.66 -11.11
C THR A 164 -23.81 4.74 -11.63
N GLU A 165 -22.68 4.94 -10.95
CA GLU A 165 -21.61 5.84 -11.35
C GLU A 165 -20.36 5.04 -11.73
N SER A 166 -19.48 5.65 -12.53
CA SER A 166 -18.21 5.03 -12.87
C SER A 166 -17.28 5.03 -11.65
N ILE A 167 -16.40 4.03 -11.53
CA ILE A 167 -15.45 3.99 -10.42
C ILE A 167 -14.57 5.25 -10.38
N SER A 168 -14.25 5.83 -11.53
CA SER A 168 -13.46 7.07 -11.58
C SER A 168 -14.18 8.25 -10.92
N GLU A 169 -15.50 8.36 -11.06
CA GLU A 169 -16.28 9.43 -10.40
C GLU A 169 -16.34 9.21 -8.88
N ILE A 170 -16.39 7.96 -8.44
CA ILE A 170 -16.42 7.57 -7.02
C ILE A 170 -15.07 7.85 -6.33
N GLU A 171 -13.95 7.79 -7.06
CA GLU A 171 -12.62 8.10 -6.49
C GLU A 171 -12.39 9.58 -6.21
N ASP A 172 -13.07 10.46 -6.93
CA ASP A 172 -12.87 11.91 -6.86
C ASP A 172 -13.74 12.59 -5.78
N GLU A 173 -14.57 11.82 -5.07
CA GLU A 173 -15.51 12.26 -4.01
C GLU A 173 -14.93 12.09 -2.58
#